data_AF-A0A8J7K1S5-F1
#
_entry.id   AF-A0A8J7K1S5-F1
#
_cell.length_a   1.000
_cell.length_b   1.000
_cell.length_c   1.000
_cell.angle_alpha   90.00
_cell.angle_beta   90.00
_cell.angle_gamma   90.00
#
_symmetry.space_group_name_H-M   'P 1'
#
loop_
_entity.id
_entity.type
_entity.pdbx_description
1 polymer ?
#
loop_
_entity_poly.entity_id
_entity_poly.type
_entity_poly.pdbx_seq_one_letter_code
_entity_poly.pdbx_strand_id
1 'polypeptide(L)'
;MSFRSHAQLAQDAVSRGDWHAAERLLVLALQAEPGHPGLLLNLGNVLNQQGEAQRAAECWQQAAVRVPDWPDPLFNLGNLALRQQQPEAAISAYRAALQREPAHADTLHNLGECHFRLEQYDDAKLAWRHALRLRPAHAATRVNLARVLRMHGDYAEARALLEGVPSHAGEYGLACYALGTLDLLEARWESGWARYEARLPLFGAPMPQQLPCWKGEPLPEDAHLLLMGEQGFGDMLQFARFISGLRARVPRLTVIVPAALVGLLRINLPRDIAVASEWNESAGYTHYLPYMSMAAVLGVDSGSLDARAYLQAPESEAQFWHARRRQLGDANPVIGLAWQGNPAQEDNARRSIPPAQLAPLLALPVQWVSLQKGVSAPAGVLNWVDECADFADTAALLTALDGVVTVCTSVVHLAGALGVPTLLLSRKDADWRWGLTDVQSHWYDSVRILRQQELGQWSAPLAQAAEFLRRQ
;
A
#
# COMPACT_ATOMS: atom_id res chain seq x y z
N MET A 1 -34.90 -41.16 -16.42
CA MET A 1 -33.57 -40.75 -16.92
C MET A 1 -32.50 -41.57 -16.19
N SER A 2 -31.48 -42.06 -16.88
CA SER A 2 -30.40 -42.86 -16.29
C SER A 2 -29.43 -42.00 -15.47
N PHE A 3 -28.63 -42.61 -14.59
CA PHE A 3 -27.53 -41.95 -13.87
C PHE A 3 -26.68 -41.04 -14.79
N ARG A 4 -26.23 -41.58 -15.93
CA ARG A 4 -25.41 -40.86 -16.91
C ARG A 4 -26.12 -39.63 -17.49
N SER A 5 -27.43 -39.71 -17.72
CA SER A 5 -28.19 -38.56 -18.23
C SER A 5 -28.31 -37.42 -17.21
N HIS A 6 -28.46 -37.71 -15.90
CA HIS A 6 -28.53 -36.65 -14.89
C HIS A 6 -27.18 -35.97 -14.68
N ALA A 7 -26.08 -36.73 -14.67
CA ALA A 7 -24.73 -36.16 -14.53
C ALA A 7 -24.36 -35.25 -15.71
N GLN A 8 -24.70 -35.66 -16.95
CA GLN A 8 -24.45 -34.85 -18.13
C GLN A 8 -25.31 -33.57 -18.16
N LEU A 9 -26.60 -33.69 -17.83
CA LEU A 9 -27.49 -32.53 -17.73
C LEU A 9 -27.05 -31.55 -16.62
N ALA A 10 -26.48 -32.06 -15.52
CA ALA A 10 -25.92 -31.21 -14.48
C ALA A 10 -24.72 -30.40 -15.01
N GLN A 11 -23.85 -31.01 -15.82
CA GLN A 11 -22.72 -30.31 -16.43
C GLN A 11 -23.19 -29.22 -17.41
N ASP A 12 -24.26 -29.47 -18.17
CA ASP A 12 -24.89 -28.47 -19.04
C ASP A 12 -25.57 -27.35 -18.24
N ALA A 13 -26.11 -27.64 -17.06
CA ALA A 13 -26.64 -26.62 -16.16
C ALA A 13 -25.51 -25.74 -15.59
N VAL A 14 -24.39 -26.34 -15.19
CA VAL A 14 -23.17 -25.62 -14.74
C VAL A 14 -22.64 -24.70 -15.83
N SER A 15 -22.55 -25.15 -17.08
CA SER A 15 -22.03 -24.33 -18.19
C SER A 15 -22.92 -23.13 -18.52
N ARG A 16 -24.22 -23.23 -18.22
CA ARG A 16 -25.19 -22.12 -18.34
C ARG A 16 -25.30 -21.26 -17.09
N GLY A 17 -24.58 -21.58 -16.01
CA GLY A 17 -24.69 -20.89 -14.71
C GLY A 17 -26.01 -21.14 -13.97
N ASP A 18 -26.78 -22.16 -14.34
CA ASP A 18 -28.00 -22.56 -13.63
C ASP A 18 -27.65 -23.47 -12.45
N TRP A 19 -27.17 -22.85 -11.38
CA TRP A 19 -26.69 -23.55 -10.18
C TRP A 19 -27.77 -24.37 -9.49
N HIS A 20 -29.01 -23.88 -9.48
CA HIS A 20 -30.14 -24.58 -8.87
C HIS A 20 -30.54 -25.84 -9.64
N ALA A 21 -30.55 -25.78 -10.99
CA ALA A 21 -30.77 -26.98 -11.79
C ALA A 21 -29.61 -27.96 -11.65
N ALA A 22 -28.36 -27.46 -11.66
CA ALA A 22 -27.17 -28.29 -11.46
C ALA A 22 -27.21 -29.05 -10.13
N GLU A 23 -27.53 -28.36 -9.02
CA GLU A 23 -27.67 -28.97 -7.70
C GLU A 23 -28.73 -30.08 -7.71
N ARG A 24 -29.95 -29.79 -8.19
CA ARG A 24 -31.03 -30.79 -8.24
C ARG A 24 -30.63 -32.03 -9.05
N LEU A 25 -29.99 -31.82 -10.21
CA LEU A 25 -29.56 -32.92 -11.09
C LEU A 25 -28.43 -33.75 -10.47
N LEU A 26 -27.50 -33.11 -9.76
CA LEU A 26 -26.43 -33.81 -9.02
C LEU A 26 -26.99 -34.61 -7.84
N VAL A 27 -27.97 -34.08 -7.12
CA VAL A 27 -28.66 -34.80 -6.03
C VAL A 27 -29.40 -36.02 -6.59
N LEU A 28 -30.12 -35.89 -7.71
CA LEU A 28 -30.78 -37.02 -8.39
C LEU A 28 -29.76 -38.08 -8.86
N ALA A 29 -28.62 -37.65 -9.38
CA ALA A 29 -27.54 -38.56 -9.78
C ALA A 29 -26.94 -39.29 -8.56
N LEU A 30 -26.76 -38.60 -7.43
CA LEU A 30 -26.30 -39.18 -6.16
C LEU A 30 -27.34 -40.11 -5.51
N GLN A 31 -28.63 -39.93 -5.75
CA GLN A 31 -29.66 -40.89 -5.32
C GLN A 31 -29.52 -42.22 -6.06
N ALA A 32 -29.15 -42.17 -7.35
CA ALA A 32 -28.91 -43.36 -8.16
C ALA A 32 -27.58 -44.05 -7.82
N GLU A 33 -26.53 -43.28 -7.51
CA GLU A 33 -25.23 -43.80 -7.04
C GLU A 33 -24.75 -43.07 -5.78
N PRO A 34 -25.24 -43.47 -4.59
CA PRO A 34 -24.87 -42.85 -3.33
C PRO A 34 -23.37 -42.91 -3.08
N GLY A 35 -22.77 -41.75 -2.77
CA GLY A 35 -21.35 -41.66 -2.45
C GLY A 35 -20.41 -41.65 -3.65
N HIS A 36 -20.91 -41.49 -4.88
CA HIS A 36 -20.05 -41.36 -6.07
C HIS A 36 -19.14 -40.12 -5.93
N PRO A 37 -17.81 -40.29 -5.84
CA PRO A 37 -16.89 -39.20 -5.47
C PRO A 37 -16.91 -38.05 -6.47
N GLY A 38 -16.96 -38.35 -7.77
CA GLY A 38 -17.08 -37.36 -8.85
C GLY A 38 -18.30 -36.43 -8.69
N LEU A 39 -19.43 -36.99 -8.23
CA LEU A 39 -20.66 -36.23 -8.08
C LEU A 39 -20.66 -35.42 -6.78
N LEU A 40 -20.07 -35.95 -5.72
CA LEU A 40 -19.83 -35.20 -4.48
C LEU A 40 -18.93 -33.99 -4.72
N LEU A 41 -17.83 -34.13 -5.46
CA LEU A 41 -16.98 -32.98 -5.81
C LEU A 41 -17.78 -31.93 -6.58
N ASN A 42 -18.49 -32.33 -7.63
CA ASN A 42 -19.26 -31.42 -8.47
C ASN A 42 -20.38 -30.73 -7.69
N LEU A 43 -21.08 -31.46 -6.81
CA LEU A 43 -22.10 -30.88 -5.94
C LEU A 43 -21.49 -29.86 -4.99
N GLY A 44 -20.33 -30.17 -4.38
CA GLY A 44 -19.61 -29.21 -3.55
C GLY A 44 -19.21 -27.95 -4.31
N ASN A 45 -18.78 -28.08 -5.56
CA ASN A 45 -18.43 -26.93 -6.41
C ASN A 45 -19.66 -26.05 -6.71
N VAL A 46 -20.82 -26.65 -7.02
CA VAL A 46 -22.08 -25.94 -7.25
C VAL A 46 -22.55 -25.23 -5.98
N LEU A 47 -22.55 -25.91 -4.84
CA LEU A 47 -22.93 -25.35 -3.55
C LEU A 47 -22.04 -24.17 -3.17
N ASN A 48 -20.74 -24.26 -3.44
CA ASN A 48 -19.82 -23.16 -3.22
C ASN A 48 -20.14 -21.94 -4.10
N GLN A 49 -20.56 -22.13 -5.36
CA GLN A 49 -21.01 -21.02 -6.22
C GLN A 49 -22.32 -20.38 -5.72
N GLN A 50 -23.17 -21.15 -5.02
CA GLN A 50 -24.39 -20.66 -4.39
C GLN A 50 -24.16 -19.98 -3.03
N GLY A 51 -22.93 -19.98 -2.50
CA GLY A 51 -22.61 -19.46 -1.16
C GLY A 51 -22.87 -20.43 -0.02
N GLU A 52 -23.24 -21.68 -0.30
CA GLU A 52 -23.53 -22.75 0.66
C GLU A 52 -22.25 -23.42 1.17
N ALA A 53 -21.38 -22.63 1.81
CA ALA A 53 -20.01 -23.01 2.17
C ALA A 53 -19.92 -24.30 3.01
N GLN A 54 -20.80 -24.45 4.00
CA GLN A 54 -20.79 -25.60 4.90
C GLN A 54 -21.15 -26.91 4.17
N ARG A 55 -22.23 -26.87 3.37
CA ARG A 55 -22.67 -28.01 2.56
C ARG A 55 -21.63 -28.38 1.50
N ALA A 56 -20.95 -27.38 0.93
CA ALA A 56 -19.85 -27.60 -0.01
C ALA A 56 -18.69 -28.34 0.66
N ALA A 57 -18.27 -27.89 1.85
CA ALA A 57 -17.21 -28.53 2.62
C ALA A 57 -17.54 -29.99 2.95
N GLU A 58 -18.77 -30.27 3.38
CA GLU A 58 -19.24 -31.65 3.66
C GLU A 58 -19.14 -32.55 2.42
N CYS A 59 -19.55 -32.06 1.25
CA CYS A 59 -19.44 -32.81 0.00
C CYS A 59 -17.97 -33.10 -0.36
N TRP A 60 -17.07 -32.12 -0.23
CA TRP A 60 -15.66 -32.31 -0.50
C TRP A 60 -14.96 -33.23 0.50
N GLN A 61 -15.30 -33.14 1.79
CA GLN A 61 -14.81 -34.07 2.82
C GLN A 61 -15.23 -35.51 2.51
N GLN A 62 -16.49 -35.72 2.14
CA GLN A 62 -16.97 -37.04 1.73
C GLN A 62 -16.23 -37.53 0.47
N ALA A 63 -16.03 -36.68 -0.53
CA ALA A 63 -15.27 -37.04 -1.74
C ALA A 63 -13.82 -37.44 -1.43
N ALA A 64 -13.14 -36.69 -0.55
CA ALA A 64 -11.76 -36.97 -0.12
C ALA A 64 -11.62 -38.32 0.60
N VAL A 65 -12.62 -38.72 1.41
CA VAL A 65 -12.62 -40.02 2.09
C VAL A 65 -12.80 -41.18 1.11
N ARG A 66 -13.59 -40.98 0.04
CA ARG A 66 -13.90 -42.03 -0.95
C ARG A 66 -12.75 -42.31 -1.90
N VAL A 67 -11.99 -41.29 -2.27
CA VAL A 67 -10.82 -41.42 -3.13
C VAL A 67 -9.64 -40.73 -2.45
N PRO A 68 -8.88 -41.45 -1.60
CA PRO A 68 -7.78 -40.86 -0.84
C PRO A 68 -6.71 -40.20 -1.70
N ASP A 69 -6.48 -40.69 -2.93
CA ASP A 69 -5.46 -40.17 -3.85
C ASP A 69 -5.96 -39.05 -4.76
N TRP A 70 -7.13 -38.46 -4.48
CA TRP A 70 -7.69 -37.37 -5.28
C TRP A 70 -7.46 -36.01 -4.61
N PRO A 71 -6.62 -35.13 -5.20
CA PRO A 71 -6.27 -33.85 -4.57
C PRO A 71 -7.38 -32.79 -4.62
N ASP A 72 -8.25 -32.79 -5.63
CA ASP A 72 -9.21 -31.69 -5.89
C ASP A 72 -10.13 -31.35 -4.70
N PRO A 73 -10.74 -32.32 -3.99
CA PRO A 73 -11.58 -32.00 -2.83
C PRO A 73 -10.79 -31.32 -1.71
N LEU A 74 -9.53 -31.74 -1.47
CA LEU A 74 -8.65 -31.14 -0.46
C LEU A 74 -8.18 -29.75 -0.89
N PHE A 75 -7.87 -29.55 -2.16
CA PHE A 75 -7.59 -28.23 -2.73
C PHE A 75 -8.78 -27.27 -2.56
N ASN A 76 -10.01 -27.73 -2.83
CA ASN A 76 -11.22 -26.92 -2.67
C ASN A 76 -11.52 -26.58 -1.20
N LEU A 77 -11.29 -27.52 -0.27
CA LEU A 77 -11.35 -27.25 1.17
C LEU A 77 -10.33 -26.18 1.59
N GLY A 78 -9.11 -26.25 1.05
CA GLY A 78 -8.08 -25.22 1.29
C GLY A 78 -8.49 -23.85 0.75
N ASN A 79 -9.04 -23.80 -0.47
CA ASN A 79 -9.54 -22.56 -1.08
C ASN A 79 -10.68 -21.94 -0.24
N LEU A 80 -11.57 -22.78 0.29
CA LEU A 80 -12.67 -22.33 1.16
C LEU A 80 -12.14 -21.77 2.48
N ALA A 81 -11.22 -22.48 3.15
CA ALA A 81 -10.60 -22.01 4.38
C ALA A 81 -9.87 -20.67 4.18
N LEU A 82 -9.18 -20.49 3.05
CA LEU A 82 -8.51 -19.24 2.72
C LEU A 82 -9.50 -18.08 2.52
N ARG A 83 -10.65 -18.32 1.86
CA ARG A 83 -11.74 -17.32 1.74
C ARG A 83 -12.35 -16.96 3.10
N GLN A 84 -12.39 -17.91 4.04
CA GLN A 84 -12.86 -17.71 5.41
C GLN A 84 -11.79 -17.11 6.34
N GLN A 85 -10.64 -16.67 5.80
CA GLN A 85 -9.53 -16.11 6.57
C GLN A 85 -8.97 -17.09 7.63
N GLN A 86 -8.97 -18.39 7.33
CA GLN A 86 -8.40 -19.45 8.17
C GLN A 86 -7.15 -20.04 7.49
N PRO A 87 -6.02 -19.31 7.44
CA PRO A 87 -4.84 -19.74 6.70
C PRO A 87 -4.20 -21.03 7.24
N GLU A 88 -4.26 -21.32 8.54
CA GLU A 88 -3.73 -22.56 9.12
C GLU A 88 -4.52 -23.79 8.65
N ALA A 89 -5.86 -23.69 8.64
CA ALA A 89 -6.74 -24.73 8.12
C ALA A 89 -6.49 -24.95 6.61
N ALA A 90 -6.31 -23.85 5.86
CA ALA A 90 -5.97 -23.91 4.45
C ALA A 90 -4.62 -24.61 4.20
N ILE A 91 -3.58 -24.29 4.99
CA ILE A 91 -2.26 -24.95 4.92
C ILE A 91 -2.41 -26.46 5.15
N SER A 92 -3.18 -26.87 6.15
CA SER A 92 -3.41 -28.30 6.42
C SER A 92 -4.05 -29.00 5.22
N ALA A 93 -5.09 -28.41 4.62
CA ALA A 93 -5.77 -28.97 3.46
C ALA A 93 -4.87 -29.01 2.21
N TYR A 94 -4.12 -27.93 1.94
CA TYR A 94 -3.19 -27.87 0.81
C TYR A 94 -2.01 -28.83 0.96
N ARG A 95 -1.45 -28.99 2.17
CA ARG A 95 -0.42 -30.01 2.42
C ARG A 95 -0.95 -31.41 2.18
N ALA A 96 -2.19 -31.70 2.60
CA ALA A 96 -2.83 -32.99 2.32
C ALA A 96 -3.04 -33.20 0.82
N ALA A 97 -3.46 -32.18 0.06
CA ALA A 97 -3.57 -32.24 -1.40
C ALA A 97 -2.19 -32.52 -2.06
N LEU A 98 -1.13 -31.82 -1.64
CA LEU A 98 0.22 -31.97 -2.18
C LEU A 98 0.89 -33.30 -1.81
N GLN A 99 0.46 -33.97 -0.75
CA GLN A 99 0.88 -35.35 -0.48
C GLN A 99 0.36 -36.33 -1.54
N ARG A 100 -0.78 -36.04 -2.16
CA ARG A 100 -1.39 -36.87 -3.22
C ARG A 100 -0.88 -36.49 -4.61
N GLU A 101 -0.78 -35.18 -4.86
CA GLU A 101 -0.21 -34.64 -6.09
C GLU A 101 0.85 -33.59 -5.78
N PRO A 102 2.13 -33.99 -5.64
CA PRO A 102 3.21 -33.05 -5.34
C PRO A 102 3.45 -31.99 -6.41
N ALA A 103 3.02 -32.25 -7.65
CA ALA A 103 3.21 -31.38 -8.81
C ALA A 103 1.98 -30.52 -9.15
N HIS A 104 1.18 -30.13 -8.14
CA HIS A 104 0.00 -29.28 -8.34
C HIS A 104 0.32 -27.79 -8.14
N ALA A 105 0.52 -27.06 -9.24
CA ALA A 105 1.02 -25.68 -9.23
C ALA A 105 0.08 -24.66 -8.55
N ASP A 106 -1.24 -24.80 -8.71
CA ASP A 106 -2.22 -23.90 -8.08
C ASP A 106 -2.27 -24.08 -6.56
N THR A 107 -2.13 -25.32 -6.07
CA THR A 107 -2.04 -25.58 -4.62
C THR A 107 -0.76 -25.01 -4.03
N LEU A 108 0.39 -25.15 -4.71
CA LEU A 108 1.65 -24.53 -4.28
C LEU A 108 1.55 -23.01 -4.25
N HIS A 109 0.88 -22.40 -5.24
CA HIS A 109 0.64 -20.96 -5.24
C HIS A 109 -0.17 -20.51 -4.02
N ASN A 110 -1.30 -21.18 -3.76
CA ASN A 110 -2.18 -20.82 -2.65
C ASN A 110 -1.58 -21.17 -1.29
N LEU A 111 -0.75 -22.21 -1.20
CA LEU A 111 0.04 -22.51 -0.01
C LEU A 111 1.01 -21.38 0.31
N GLY A 112 1.69 -20.84 -0.70
CA GLY A 112 2.57 -19.69 -0.54
C GLY A 112 1.82 -18.43 -0.07
N GLU A 113 0.59 -18.21 -0.57
CA GLU A 113 -0.28 -17.12 -0.11
C GLU A 113 -0.68 -17.28 1.36
N CYS A 114 -0.96 -18.52 1.83
CA CYS A 114 -1.25 -18.77 3.24
C CYS A 114 -0.04 -18.47 4.13
N HIS A 115 1.15 -18.94 3.74
CA HIS A 115 2.39 -18.66 4.45
C HIS A 115 2.68 -17.15 4.49
N PHE A 116 2.43 -16.43 3.40
CA PHE A 116 2.57 -14.97 3.37
C PHE A 116 1.66 -14.26 4.36
N ARG A 117 0.38 -14.67 4.46
CA ARG A 117 -0.59 -14.10 5.42
C ARG A 117 -0.23 -14.36 6.88
N LEU A 118 0.50 -15.45 7.14
CA LEU A 118 1.05 -15.79 8.46
C LEU A 118 2.45 -15.21 8.69
N GLU A 119 2.92 -14.33 7.81
CA GLU A 119 4.27 -13.72 7.86
C GLU A 119 5.41 -14.76 7.82
N GLN A 120 5.13 -15.98 7.37
CA GLN A 120 6.10 -17.07 7.17
C GLN A 120 6.75 -16.93 5.78
N TYR A 121 7.51 -15.85 5.60
CA TYR A 121 7.99 -15.44 4.28
C TYR A 121 8.94 -16.44 3.60
N ASP A 122 9.74 -17.18 4.35
CA ASP A 122 10.64 -18.21 3.77
C ASP A 122 9.85 -19.39 3.20
N ASP A 123 8.83 -19.87 3.92
CA ASP A 123 7.93 -20.92 3.44
C ASP A 123 7.13 -20.45 2.21
N ALA A 124 6.69 -19.18 2.22
CA ALA A 124 6.02 -18.58 1.06
C ALA A 124 6.92 -18.57 -0.19
N LYS A 125 8.19 -18.13 -0.04
CA LYS A 125 9.18 -18.16 -1.12
C LYS A 125 9.42 -19.58 -1.63
N LEU A 126 9.55 -20.57 -0.74
CA LEU A 126 9.75 -21.97 -1.12
C LEU A 126 8.59 -22.52 -1.95
N ALA A 127 7.35 -22.30 -1.47
CA ALA A 127 6.14 -22.75 -2.16
C ALA A 127 5.98 -22.09 -3.54
N TRP A 128 6.17 -20.78 -3.64
CA TRP A 128 6.08 -20.07 -4.92
C TRP A 128 7.21 -20.40 -5.89
N ARG A 129 8.45 -20.55 -5.44
CA ARG A 129 9.54 -21.05 -6.30
C ARG A 129 9.22 -22.43 -6.84
N HIS A 130 8.59 -23.30 -6.04
CA HIS A 130 8.13 -24.60 -6.53
C HIS A 130 7.03 -24.47 -7.57
N ALA A 131 6.00 -23.65 -7.32
CA ALA A 131 4.94 -23.38 -8.29
C ALA A 131 5.49 -22.85 -9.63
N LEU A 132 6.49 -21.97 -9.59
CA LEU A 132 7.14 -21.42 -10.80
C LEU A 132 8.03 -22.43 -11.53
N ARG A 133 8.58 -23.46 -10.86
CA ARG A 133 9.24 -24.57 -11.58
C ARG A 133 8.25 -25.35 -12.45
N LEU A 134 7.00 -25.48 -11.99
CA LEU A 134 5.94 -26.17 -12.72
C LEU A 134 5.28 -25.29 -13.79
N ARG A 135 5.06 -24.00 -13.49
CA ARG A 135 4.51 -23.01 -14.42
C ARG A 135 5.32 -21.70 -14.38
N PRO A 136 6.42 -21.60 -15.14
CA PRO A 136 7.31 -20.43 -15.12
C PRO A 136 6.63 -19.12 -15.53
N ALA A 137 5.58 -19.18 -16.35
CA ALA A 137 4.86 -18.02 -16.86
C ALA A 137 3.70 -17.56 -15.97
N HIS A 138 3.48 -18.17 -14.79
CA HIS A 138 2.33 -17.83 -13.93
C HIS A 138 2.49 -16.45 -13.26
N ALA A 139 1.80 -15.44 -13.81
CA ALA A 139 1.97 -14.03 -13.45
C ALA A 139 1.70 -13.73 -11.97
N ALA A 140 0.60 -14.22 -11.40
CA ALA A 140 0.26 -14.01 -9.99
C ALA A 140 1.36 -14.49 -9.04
N THR A 141 1.92 -15.69 -9.28
CA THR A 141 3.02 -16.21 -8.46
C THR A 141 4.29 -15.39 -8.63
N ARG A 142 4.61 -14.94 -9.85
CA ARG A 142 5.78 -14.07 -10.09
C ARG A 142 5.66 -12.75 -9.33
N VAL A 143 4.49 -12.11 -9.37
CA VAL A 143 4.20 -10.86 -8.65
C VAL A 143 4.29 -11.07 -7.13
N ASN A 144 3.68 -12.13 -6.60
CA ASN A 144 3.68 -12.41 -5.16
C ASN A 144 5.09 -12.74 -4.63
N LEU A 145 5.87 -13.53 -5.38
CA LEU A 145 7.25 -13.82 -5.02
C LEU A 145 8.12 -12.57 -5.09
N ALA A 146 7.97 -11.75 -6.13
CA ALA A 146 8.67 -10.48 -6.25
C ALA A 146 8.35 -9.54 -5.09
N ARG A 147 7.09 -9.49 -4.62
CA ARG A 147 6.69 -8.70 -3.43
C ARG A 147 7.50 -9.10 -2.19
N VAL A 148 7.64 -10.40 -1.91
CA VAL A 148 8.39 -10.87 -0.73
C VAL A 148 9.90 -10.69 -0.89
N LEU A 149 10.44 -10.89 -2.09
CA LEU A 149 11.86 -10.64 -2.38
C LEU A 149 12.20 -9.16 -2.16
N ARG A 150 11.35 -8.24 -2.61
CA ARG A 150 11.49 -6.80 -2.33
C ARG A 150 11.50 -6.51 -0.83
N MET A 151 10.62 -7.17 -0.07
CA MET A 151 10.58 -7.04 1.39
C MET A 151 11.90 -7.45 2.07
N HIS A 152 12.68 -8.35 1.45
CA HIS A 152 13.95 -8.81 2.00
C HIS A 152 15.17 -8.09 1.42
N GLY A 153 14.96 -7.16 0.47
CA GLY A 153 16.04 -6.44 -0.21
C GLY A 153 16.58 -7.13 -1.47
N ASP A 154 15.96 -8.24 -1.91
CA ASP A 154 16.36 -9.01 -3.08
C ASP A 154 15.82 -8.39 -4.39
N TYR A 155 16.14 -7.10 -4.62
CA TYR A 155 15.55 -6.29 -5.69
C TYR A 155 15.85 -6.79 -7.10
N ALA A 156 17.06 -7.32 -7.34
CA ALA A 156 17.46 -7.85 -8.64
C ALA A 156 16.65 -9.10 -9.03
N GLU A 157 16.45 -10.05 -8.10
CA GLU A 157 15.63 -11.23 -8.34
C GLU A 157 14.15 -10.85 -8.50
N ALA A 158 13.65 -9.92 -7.67
CA ALA A 158 12.30 -9.40 -7.81
C ALA A 158 12.06 -8.76 -9.19
N ARG A 159 13.01 -7.96 -9.68
CA ARG A 159 12.94 -7.36 -11.02
C ARG A 159 12.89 -8.43 -12.11
N ALA A 160 13.79 -9.42 -12.07
CA ALA A 160 13.82 -10.50 -13.05
C ALA A 160 12.49 -11.28 -13.11
N LEU A 161 11.82 -11.46 -11.96
CA LEU A 161 10.49 -12.08 -11.92
C LEU A 161 9.40 -11.21 -12.52
N LEU A 162 9.51 -9.88 -12.48
CA LEU A 162 8.49 -9.00 -13.03
C LEU A 162 8.71 -8.72 -14.53
N GLU A 163 9.96 -8.76 -14.99
CA GLU A 163 10.32 -8.54 -16.39
C GLU A 163 9.66 -9.57 -17.33
N GLY A 164 8.97 -9.09 -18.36
CA GLY A 164 8.27 -9.95 -19.32
C GLY A 164 6.93 -10.51 -18.82
N VAL A 165 6.45 -10.13 -17.63
CA VAL A 165 5.02 -10.29 -17.29
C VAL A 165 4.23 -9.31 -18.17
N PRO A 166 3.25 -9.77 -18.98
CA PRO A 166 2.46 -8.88 -19.82
C PRO A 166 1.85 -7.74 -19.02
N SER A 167 1.74 -6.54 -19.60
CA SER A 167 1.34 -5.31 -18.91
C SER A 167 -0.08 -4.85 -19.26
N HIS A 168 -1.07 -5.75 -19.28
CA HIS A 168 -2.46 -5.40 -19.63
C HIS A 168 -3.43 -5.80 -18.51
N ALA A 169 -4.04 -4.80 -17.86
CA ALA A 169 -5.16 -4.82 -16.89
C ALA A 169 -5.29 -6.01 -15.90
N GLY A 170 -5.58 -5.71 -14.62
CA GLY A 170 -5.69 -6.73 -13.56
C GLY A 170 -4.33 -7.05 -12.92
N GLU A 171 -4.08 -8.32 -12.58
CA GLU A 171 -2.82 -8.77 -11.93
C GLU A 171 -1.55 -8.39 -12.71
N TYR A 172 -1.67 -8.30 -14.03
CA TYR A 172 -0.65 -7.82 -14.97
C TYR A 172 -0.28 -6.35 -14.78
N GLY A 173 -1.22 -5.52 -14.32
CA GLY A 173 -0.98 -4.12 -13.94
C GLY A 173 -0.12 -4.01 -12.67
N LEU A 174 -0.28 -4.95 -11.72
CA LEU A 174 0.52 -4.97 -10.49
C LEU A 174 2.00 -5.21 -10.78
N ALA A 175 2.33 -6.03 -11.79
CA ALA A 175 3.72 -6.24 -12.20
C ALA A 175 4.35 -4.96 -12.75
N CYS A 176 3.65 -4.25 -13.63
CA CYS A 176 4.10 -2.98 -14.19
C CYS A 176 4.27 -1.92 -13.07
N TYR A 177 3.29 -1.79 -12.18
CA TYR A 177 3.37 -0.92 -11.03
C TYR A 177 4.57 -1.25 -10.13
N ALA A 178 4.77 -2.53 -9.82
CA ALA A 178 5.88 -2.98 -8.99
C ALA A 178 7.25 -2.66 -9.64
N LEU A 179 7.40 -2.85 -10.96
CA LEU A 179 8.58 -2.41 -11.70
C LEU A 179 8.78 -0.89 -11.64
N GLY A 180 7.71 -0.11 -11.78
CA GLY A 180 7.77 1.35 -11.63
C GLY A 180 8.28 1.77 -10.26
N THR A 181 7.78 1.16 -9.18
CA THR A 181 8.27 1.46 -7.83
C THR A 181 9.72 1.02 -7.61
N LEU A 182 10.19 -0.06 -8.25
CA LEU A 182 11.59 -0.49 -8.22
C LEU A 182 12.50 0.48 -8.98
N ASP A 183 12.07 0.94 -10.15
CA ASP A 183 12.79 1.94 -10.93
C ASP A 183 12.93 3.25 -10.15
N LEU A 184 11.85 3.73 -9.51
CA LEU A 184 11.90 4.93 -8.67
C LEU A 184 12.88 4.76 -7.50
N LEU A 185 12.84 3.59 -6.85
CA LEU A 185 13.73 3.22 -5.74
C LEU A 185 15.21 3.18 -6.16
N GLU A 186 15.50 2.76 -7.39
CA GLU A 186 16.84 2.68 -8.00
C GLU A 186 17.23 3.96 -8.74
N ALA A 187 16.52 5.08 -8.52
CA ALA A 187 16.75 6.36 -9.18
C ALA A 187 16.60 6.37 -10.73
N ARG A 188 15.91 5.37 -11.32
CA ARG A 188 15.54 5.33 -12.74
C ARG A 188 14.20 6.01 -12.96
N TRP A 189 14.14 7.32 -12.72
CA TRP A 189 12.85 8.02 -12.54
C TRP A 189 12.02 8.14 -13.82
N GLU A 190 12.64 8.31 -14.99
CA GLU A 190 11.91 8.37 -16.26
C GLU A 190 11.03 7.11 -16.48
N SER A 191 11.65 5.92 -16.43
CA SER A 191 10.90 4.66 -16.56
C SER A 191 10.02 4.39 -15.34
N GLY A 192 10.46 4.82 -14.15
CA GLY A 192 9.73 4.72 -12.90
C GLY A 192 8.38 5.40 -12.97
N TRP A 193 8.34 6.68 -13.35
CA TRP A 193 7.10 7.44 -13.48
C TRP A 193 6.18 6.87 -14.56
N ALA A 194 6.74 6.51 -15.72
CA ALA A 194 5.96 5.92 -16.81
C ALA A 194 5.24 4.63 -16.38
N ARG A 195 5.93 3.75 -15.65
CA ARG A 195 5.35 2.49 -15.14
C ARG A 195 4.46 2.71 -13.90
N TYR A 196 4.74 3.74 -13.10
CA TYR A 196 3.96 4.09 -11.92
C TYR A 196 2.52 4.51 -12.26
N GLU A 197 2.25 4.95 -13.50
CA GLU A 197 0.89 5.18 -14.01
C GLU A 197 0.00 3.92 -14.01
N ALA A 198 0.59 2.72 -14.01
CA ALA A 198 -0.15 1.47 -13.87
C ALA A 198 -0.93 1.37 -12.54
N ARG A 199 -0.65 2.25 -11.57
CA ARG A 199 -1.40 2.39 -10.32
C ARG A 199 -2.85 2.85 -10.54
N LEU A 200 -3.13 3.63 -11.59
CA LEU A 200 -4.41 4.31 -11.77
C LEU A 200 -5.61 3.34 -11.79
N PRO A 201 -5.61 2.26 -12.60
CA PRO A 201 -6.69 1.28 -12.55
C PRO A 201 -6.67 0.36 -11.33
N LEU A 202 -5.58 0.32 -10.55
CA LEU A 202 -5.40 -0.61 -9.42
C LEU A 202 -5.79 0.03 -8.07
N PHE A 203 -5.42 1.29 -7.88
CA PHE A 203 -5.50 2.02 -6.61
C PHE A 203 -6.12 3.41 -6.76
N GLY A 204 -6.48 3.83 -7.98
CA GLY A 204 -6.98 5.17 -8.24
C GLY A 204 -8.29 5.46 -7.51
N ALA A 205 -8.39 6.67 -6.96
CA ALA A 205 -9.66 7.21 -6.50
C ALA A 205 -10.65 7.36 -7.68
N PRO A 206 -11.96 7.47 -7.44
CA PRO A 206 -12.93 7.79 -8.47
C PRO A 206 -12.49 9.06 -9.24
N MET A 207 -12.16 8.89 -10.52
CA MET A 207 -11.76 9.98 -11.41
C MET A 207 -12.96 10.48 -12.21
N PRO A 208 -12.96 11.76 -12.62
CA PRO A 208 -14.02 12.31 -13.48
C PRO A 208 -13.94 11.67 -14.88
N GLN A 209 -14.68 10.59 -15.08
CA GLN A 209 -14.65 9.79 -16.33
C GLN A 209 -15.09 10.58 -17.57
N GLN A 210 -15.84 11.66 -17.37
CA GLN A 210 -16.30 12.57 -18.42
C GLN A 210 -15.21 13.51 -18.93
N LEU A 211 -14.10 13.67 -18.20
CA LEU A 211 -12.99 14.53 -18.60
C LEU A 211 -11.86 13.68 -19.18
N PRO A 212 -11.18 14.13 -20.24
CA PRO A 212 -9.94 13.52 -20.68
C PRO A 212 -8.84 13.69 -19.63
N CYS A 213 -8.06 12.63 -19.39
CA CYS A 213 -6.83 12.71 -18.58
C CYS A 213 -5.76 13.41 -19.40
N TRP A 214 -5.31 14.57 -18.95
CA TRP A 214 -4.21 15.30 -19.58
C TRP A 214 -2.89 14.53 -19.42
N LYS A 215 -2.06 14.48 -20.47
CA LYS A 215 -0.78 13.75 -20.51
C LYS A 215 0.44 14.65 -20.67
N GLY A 216 0.26 15.97 -20.61
CA GLY A 216 1.35 16.95 -20.66
C GLY A 216 1.49 17.68 -21.99
N GLU A 217 0.65 17.36 -22.97
CA GLU A 217 0.52 18.07 -24.23
C GLU A 217 0.13 19.55 -24.04
N PRO A 218 0.46 20.46 -24.96
CA PRO A 218 -0.02 21.84 -24.88
C PRO A 218 -1.55 21.92 -24.82
N LEU A 219 -2.09 22.75 -23.92
CA LEU A 219 -3.52 22.95 -23.76
C LEU A 219 -3.97 24.28 -24.42
N PRO A 220 -5.21 24.35 -24.94
CA PRO A 220 -5.84 25.59 -25.40
C PRO A 220 -5.87 26.68 -24.32
N GLU A 221 -5.92 27.96 -24.70
CA GLU A 221 -5.90 29.10 -23.75
C GLU A 221 -7.09 29.12 -22.77
N ASP A 222 -8.22 28.56 -23.16
CA ASP A 222 -9.43 28.46 -22.33
C ASP A 222 -9.47 27.20 -21.46
N ALA A 223 -8.45 26.33 -21.56
CA ALA A 223 -8.41 25.08 -20.81
C ALA A 223 -8.34 25.31 -19.29
N HIS A 224 -9.13 24.50 -18.57
CA HIS A 224 -9.18 24.48 -17.12
C HIS A 224 -8.86 23.07 -16.63
N LEU A 225 -7.66 22.92 -16.06
CA LEU A 225 -7.17 21.65 -15.54
C LEU A 225 -7.66 21.44 -14.10
N LEU A 226 -8.24 20.26 -13.86
CA LEU A 226 -8.57 19.76 -12.53
C LEU A 226 -7.45 18.82 -12.03
N LEU A 227 -6.65 19.26 -11.06
CA LEU A 227 -5.67 18.42 -10.39
C LEU A 227 -6.33 17.65 -9.25
N MET A 228 -6.45 16.34 -9.43
CA MET A 228 -7.22 15.46 -8.58
C MET A 228 -6.38 14.82 -7.49
N GLY A 229 -6.65 15.17 -6.23
CA GLY A 229 -6.05 14.57 -5.04
C GLY A 229 -6.10 13.03 -5.09
N GLU A 230 -4.97 12.42 -4.79
CA GLU A 230 -4.74 10.98 -4.88
C GLU A 230 -3.87 10.54 -3.70
N GLN A 231 -4.02 9.28 -3.26
CA GLN A 231 -3.22 8.66 -2.20
C GLN A 231 -3.35 9.38 -0.83
N GLY A 232 -2.32 9.30 0.02
CA GLY A 232 -2.35 9.81 1.38
C GLY A 232 -1.91 11.28 1.51
N PHE A 233 -2.09 11.82 2.71
CA PHE A 233 -1.62 13.18 3.05
C PHE A 233 -0.13 13.39 2.80
N GLY A 234 0.70 12.39 3.13
CA GLY A 234 2.15 12.47 2.90
C GLY A 234 2.51 12.63 1.42
N ASP A 235 1.82 11.90 0.55
CA ASP A 235 2.02 11.95 -0.90
C ASP A 235 1.66 13.33 -1.45
N MET A 236 0.50 13.85 -1.05
CA MET A 236 0.06 15.18 -1.45
C MET A 236 0.98 16.28 -0.91
N LEU A 237 1.46 16.17 0.33
CA LEU A 237 2.44 17.11 0.89
C LEU A 237 3.77 17.06 0.12
N GLN A 238 4.26 15.87 -0.21
CA GLN A 238 5.48 15.69 -1.00
C GLN A 238 5.35 16.32 -2.39
N PHE A 239 4.24 16.06 -3.08
CA PHE A 239 4.00 16.47 -4.46
C PHE A 239 3.49 17.90 -4.61
N ALA A 240 3.06 18.56 -3.52
CA ALA A 240 2.67 19.97 -3.53
C ALA A 240 3.74 20.89 -4.12
N ARG A 241 5.03 20.52 -4.01
CA ARG A 241 6.17 21.23 -4.62
C ARG A 241 6.03 21.42 -6.14
N PHE A 242 5.30 20.54 -6.81
CA PHE A 242 5.15 20.54 -8.26
C PHE A 242 4.00 21.40 -8.76
N ILE A 243 3.08 21.83 -7.89
CA ILE A 243 1.85 22.53 -8.29
C ILE A 243 2.16 23.83 -9.02
N SER A 244 3.07 24.66 -8.51
CA SER A 244 3.44 25.94 -9.14
C SER A 244 4.09 25.73 -10.51
N GLY A 245 4.92 24.69 -10.66
CA GLY A 245 5.50 24.30 -11.94
C GLY A 245 4.45 23.80 -12.93
N LEU A 246 3.45 23.06 -12.44
CA LEU A 246 2.30 22.62 -13.24
C LEU A 246 1.46 23.82 -13.71
N ARG A 247 1.18 24.76 -12.81
CA ARG A 247 0.41 25.99 -13.10
C ARG A 247 1.04 26.80 -14.23
N ALA A 248 2.36 26.84 -14.32
CA ALA A 248 3.06 27.54 -15.41
C ALA A 248 2.83 26.91 -16.80
N ARG A 249 2.39 25.65 -16.87
CA ARG A 249 2.14 24.90 -18.12
C ARG A 249 0.67 24.84 -18.54
N VAL A 250 -0.24 25.36 -17.72
CA VAL A 250 -1.68 25.28 -17.97
C VAL A 250 -2.34 26.65 -17.76
N PRO A 251 -3.38 27.02 -18.51
CA PRO A 251 -3.98 28.35 -18.39
C PRO A 251 -4.68 28.57 -17.05
N ARG A 252 -5.47 27.59 -16.59
CA ARG A 252 -6.22 27.62 -15.34
C ARG A 252 -6.07 26.29 -14.60
N LEU A 253 -5.93 26.36 -13.27
CA LEU A 253 -5.73 25.20 -12.42
C LEU A 253 -6.63 25.26 -11.18
N THR A 254 -7.39 24.18 -10.96
CA THR A 254 -8.03 23.89 -9.67
C THR A 254 -7.41 22.64 -9.07
N VAL A 255 -7.07 22.69 -7.78
CA VAL A 255 -6.47 21.60 -7.01
C VAL A 255 -7.48 21.08 -5.99
N ILE A 256 -7.76 19.78 -6.05
CA ILE A 256 -8.63 19.09 -5.09
C ILE A 256 -7.77 18.28 -4.14
N VAL A 257 -7.89 18.54 -2.83
CA VAL A 257 -7.20 17.80 -1.77
C VAL A 257 -8.13 17.62 -0.58
N PRO A 258 -7.96 16.63 0.33
CA PRO A 258 -8.82 16.53 1.49
C PRO A 258 -8.84 17.83 2.32
N ALA A 259 -9.97 18.12 2.97
CA ALA A 259 -10.21 19.39 3.67
C ALA A 259 -9.06 19.82 4.60
N ALA A 260 -8.42 18.87 5.28
CA ALA A 260 -7.31 19.13 6.20
C ALA A 260 -6.06 19.74 5.53
N LEU A 261 -5.90 19.66 4.20
CA LEU A 261 -4.79 20.27 3.46
C LEU A 261 -5.15 21.61 2.81
N VAL A 262 -6.43 21.96 2.72
CA VAL A 262 -6.89 23.13 1.96
C VAL A 262 -6.29 24.43 2.51
N GLY A 263 -6.32 24.62 3.83
CA GLY A 263 -5.77 25.81 4.48
C GLY A 263 -4.28 25.99 4.20
N LEU A 264 -3.49 24.93 4.40
CA LEU A 264 -2.05 24.93 4.20
C LEU A 264 -1.66 25.19 2.73
N LEU A 265 -2.36 24.59 1.77
CA LEU A 265 -2.03 24.81 0.36
C LEU A 265 -2.44 26.21 -0.12
N ARG A 266 -3.56 26.78 0.36
CA ARG A 266 -3.99 28.12 -0.03
C ARG A 266 -3.00 29.22 0.34
N ILE A 267 -2.30 29.09 1.46
CA ILE A 267 -1.31 30.10 1.89
C ILE A 267 0.02 29.95 1.13
N ASN A 268 0.31 28.76 0.61
CA ASN A 268 1.59 28.44 -0.02
C ASN A 268 1.55 28.46 -1.56
N LEU A 269 0.35 28.49 -2.16
CA LEU A 269 0.18 28.51 -3.61
C LEU A 269 -0.19 29.92 -4.12
N PRO A 270 0.16 30.23 -5.38
CA PRO A 270 -0.31 31.44 -6.05
C PRO A 270 -1.84 31.62 -5.95
N ARG A 271 -2.29 32.86 -5.75
CA ARG A 271 -3.72 33.20 -5.51
C ARG A 271 -4.66 32.86 -6.66
N ASP A 272 -4.12 32.70 -7.87
CA ASP A 272 -4.85 32.34 -9.07
C ASP A 272 -5.06 30.82 -9.22
N ILE A 273 -4.49 30.01 -8.32
CA ILE A 273 -4.77 28.58 -8.20
C ILE A 273 -5.92 28.39 -7.21
N ALA A 274 -7.04 27.84 -7.69
CA ALA A 274 -8.13 27.47 -6.81
C ALA A 274 -7.78 26.18 -6.05
N VAL A 275 -8.00 26.16 -4.73
CA VAL A 275 -7.81 24.96 -3.90
C VAL A 275 -9.10 24.67 -3.13
N ALA A 276 -9.60 23.44 -3.24
CA ALA A 276 -10.85 23.02 -2.62
C ALA A 276 -10.79 21.55 -2.16
N SER A 277 -11.76 21.14 -1.33
CA SER A 277 -11.91 19.75 -0.90
C SER A 277 -12.75 18.89 -1.82
N GLU A 278 -13.56 19.53 -2.65
CA GLU A 278 -14.47 18.90 -3.59
C GLU A 278 -14.45 19.71 -4.88
N TRP A 279 -14.55 19.02 -6.02
CA TRP A 279 -14.66 19.70 -7.31
C TRP A 279 -16.11 20.13 -7.54
N ASN A 280 -16.28 21.16 -8.37
CA ASN A 280 -17.60 21.61 -8.83
C ASN A 280 -17.77 21.22 -10.30
N GLU A 281 -18.69 20.31 -10.61
CA GLU A 281 -18.92 19.84 -11.99
C GLU A 281 -19.28 20.99 -12.95
N SER A 282 -19.88 22.07 -12.43
CA SER A 282 -20.23 23.26 -13.19
C SER A 282 -19.08 24.26 -13.38
N ALA A 283 -17.87 23.97 -12.89
CA ALA A 283 -16.70 24.87 -13.00
C ALA A 283 -16.01 24.83 -14.38
N GLY A 284 -16.59 24.10 -15.34
CA GLY A 284 -16.12 24.08 -16.73
C GLY A 284 -14.72 23.50 -16.89
N TYR A 285 -14.37 22.46 -16.11
CA TYR A 285 -13.12 21.74 -16.29
C TYR A 285 -13.09 21.10 -17.67
N THR A 286 -11.95 21.19 -18.36
CA THR A 286 -11.79 20.59 -19.69
C THR A 286 -10.95 19.33 -19.64
N HIS A 287 -10.06 19.20 -18.66
CA HIS A 287 -9.16 18.06 -18.46
C HIS A 287 -8.97 17.80 -16.97
N TYR A 288 -8.51 16.60 -16.63
CA TYR A 288 -8.02 16.30 -15.28
C TYR A 288 -6.62 15.69 -15.30
N LEU A 289 -5.93 15.78 -14.16
CA LEU A 289 -4.65 15.11 -13.91
C LEU A 289 -4.68 14.49 -12.50
N PRO A 290 -4.40 13.19 -12.33
CA PRO A 290 -4.17 12.61 -11.01
C PRO A 290 -2.96 13.26 -10.33
N TYR A 291 -3.05 13.54 -9.03
CA TYR A 291 -2.03 14.29 -8.28
C TYR A 291 -0.63 13.71 -8.42
N MET A 292 -0.52 12.38 -8.37
CA MET A 292 0.77 11.67 -8.43
C MET A 292 1.33 11.55 -9.85
N SER A 293 0.57 11.94 -10.88
CA SER A 293 1.02 11.98 -12.28
C SER A 293 1.76 13.28 -12.63
N MET A 294 1.80 14.28 -11.73
CA MET A 294 2.53 15.54 -11.95
C MET A 294 4.02 15.30 -12.25
N ALA A 295 4.67 14.39 -11.52
CA ALA A 295 6.09 14.11 -11.71
C ALA A 295 6.40 13.60 -13.12
N ALA A 296 5.54 12.73 -13.66
CA ALA A 296 5.66 12.22 -15.03
C ALA A 296 5.51 13.35 -16.06
N VAL A 297 4.45 14.15 -15.93
CA VAL A 297 4.15 15.25 -16.87
C VAL A 297 5.24 16.31 -16.88
N LEU A 298 5.80 16.62 -15.71
CA LEU A 298 6.87 17.60 -15.56
C LEU A 298 8.26 17.05 -15.90
N GLY A 299 8.39 15.74 -16.17
CA GLY A 299 9.68 15.11 -16.45
C GLY A 299 10.65 15.21 -15.26
N VAL A 300 10.14 15.04 -14.04
CA VAL A 300 10.95 15.15 -12.82
C VAL A 300 11.98 14.03 -12.80
N ASP A 301 13.24 14.40 -12.67
CA ASP A 301 14.38 13.49 -12.53
C ASP A 301 15.09 13.70 -11.19
N SER A 302 15.78 12.67 -10.73
CA SER A 302 16.49 12.69 -9.45
C SER A 302 17.60 13.75 -9.40
N GLY A 303 18.23 14.07 -10.54
CA GLY A 303 19.27 15.09 -10.62
C GLY A 303 18.75 16.53 -10.66
N SER A 304 17.45 16.74 -10.91
CA SER A 304 16.84 18.08 -11.05
C SER A 304 15.90 18.44 -9.90
N LEU A 305 15.70 17.52 -8.94
CA LEU A 305 14.80 17.75 -7.82
C LEU A 305 15.38 18.77 -6.83
N ASP A 306 14.64 19.86 -6.61
CA ASP A 306 14.92 20.79 -5.52
C ASP A 306 14.43 20.20 -4.19
N ALA A 307 15.37 19.97 -3.28
CA ALA A 307 15.15 19.39 -1.96
C ALA A 307 14.96 20.45 -0.86
N ARG A 308 15.01 21.74 -1.19
CA ARG A 308 14.80 22.83 -0.23
C ARG A 308 13.34 22.88 0.27
N ALA A 309 13.15 23.54 1.40
CA ALA A 309 11.82 23.82 1.94
C ALA A 309 10.97 24.62 0.93
N TYR A 310 9.69 24.23 0.80
CA TYR A 310 8.75 24.80 -0.17
C TYR A 310 7.37 25.10 0.44
N LEU A 311 7.17 24.81 1.73
CA LEU A 311 5.98 25.21 2.49
C LEU A 311 6.37 26.11 3.65
N GLN A 312 5.42 26.94 4.06
CA GLN A 312 5.45 27.80 5.22
C GLN A 312 4.19 27.56 6.06
N ALA A 313 4.32 27.73 7.37
CA ALA A 313 3.18 27.73 8.29
C ALA A 313 2.48 29.11 8.28
N PRO A 314 1.18 29.19 8.56
CA PRO A 314 0.53 30.48 8.73
C PRO A 314 1.05 31.19 9.99
N GLU A 315 1.29 32.50 9.84
CA GLU A 315 2.01 33.32 10.82
C GLU A 315 1.32 33.34 12.20
N SER A 316 -0.02 33.44 12.24
CA SER A 316 -0.78 33.51 13.48
C SER A 316 -0.64 32.25 14.34
N GLU A 317 -0.79 31.08 13.71
CA GLU A 317 -0.67 29.77 14.33
C GLU A 317 0.79 29.53 14.74
N ALA A 318 1.75 29.92 13.90
CA ALA A 318 3.17 29.79 14.22
C ALA A 318 3.52 30.61 15.48
N GLN A 319 3.06 31.87 15.57
CA GLN A 319 3.27 32.70 16.75
C GLN A 319 2.69 32.07 18.02
N PHE A 320 1.50 31.45 17.93
CA PHE A 320 0.87 30.73 19.03
C PHE A 320 1.76 29.58 19.54
N TRP A 321 2.20 28.70 18.65
CA TRP A 321 3.03 27.54 19.04
C TRP A 321 4.42 27.94 19.52
N HIS A 322 5.05 28.94 18.91
CA HIS A 322 6.32 29.49 19.41
C HIS A 322 6.17 30.11 20.80
N ALA A 323 5.05 30.80 21.08
CA ALA A 323 4.78 31.32 22.43
C ALA A 323 4.61 30.19 23.45
N ARG A 324 3.94 29.11 23.08
CA ARG A 324 3.79 27.92 23.92
C ARG A 324 5.11 27.20 24.15
N ARG A 325 5.94 27.03 23.12
CA ARG A 325 7.28 26.44 23.24
C ARG A 325 8.17 27.24 24.18
N ARG A 326 8.10 28.57 24.17
CA ARG A 326 8.86 29.43 25.12
C ARG A 326 8.50 29.16 26.58
N GLN A 327 7.29 28.69 26.89
CA GLN A 327 6.88 28.36 28.27
C GLN A 327 7.59 27.13 28.83
N LEU A 328 8.15 26.27 27.98
CA LEU A 328 8.93 25.09 28.39
C LEU A 328 10.37 25.46 28.81
N GLY A 329 10.82 26.68 28.51
CA GLY A 329 12.20 27.12 28.68
C GLY A 329 13.15 26.56 27.62
N ASP A 330 14.44 26.84 27.80
CA ASP A 330 15.50 26.48 26.83
C ASP A 330 16.47 25.42 27.36
N ALA A 331 16.14 24.78 28.49
CA ALA A 331 17.03 23.84 29.16
C ALA A 331 17.24 22.54 28.36
N ASN A 332 16.21 22.10 27.62
CA ASN A 332 16.22 20.89 26.81
C ASN A 332 15.64 21.20 25.42
N PRO A 333 16.14 20.57 24.34
CA PRO A 333 15.51 20.69 23.03
C PRO A 333 14.12 20.05 23.04
N VAL A 334 13.20 20.63 22.27
CA VAL A 334 11.82 20.18 22.13
C VAL A 334 11.67 19.40 20.82
N ILE A 335 11.47 18.09 20.92
CA ILE A 335 11.51 17.17 19.78
C ILE A 335 10.13 16.54 19.56
N GLY A 336 9.65 16.63 18.31
CA GLY A 336 8.43 15.98 17.87
C GLY A 336 8.62 14.48 17.62
N LEU A 337 7.63 13.65 17.97
CA LEU A 337 7.66 12.20 17.79
C LEU A 337 6.39 11.67 17.10
N ALA A 338 6.56 10.95 16.00
CA ALA A 338 5.49 10.16 15.37
C ALA A 338 6.01 8.74 15.06
N TRP A 339 5.44 7.72 15.71
CA TRP A 339 6.03 6.38 15.74
C TRP A 339 5.21 5.31 15.01
N GLN A 340 3.99 5.64 14.55
CA GLN A 340 3.16 4.69 13.83
C GLN A 340 2.39 5.35 12.67
N GLY A 341 2.17 4.57 11.61
CA GLY A 341 1.32 4.99 10.51
C GLY A 341 -0.16 4.68 10.77
N ASN A 342 -0.96 4.80 9.71
CA ASN A 342 -2.37 4.42 9.73
C ASN A 342 -2.51 2.89 9.83
N PRO A 343 -3.17 2.33 10.86
CA PRO A 343 -3.39 0.89 11.00
C PRO A 343 -4.15 0.24 9.84
N ALA A 344 -4.91 1.01 9.07
CA ALA A 344 -5.65 0.51 7.90
C ALA A 344 -4.77 0.22 6.67
N GLN A 345 -3.47 0.56 6.70
CA GLN A 345 -2.56 0.32 5.57
C GLN A 345 -1.79 -0.99 5.73
N GLU A 346 -1.65 -1.75 4.64
CA GLU A 346 -1.05 -3.10 4.61
C GLU A 346 0.41 -3.13 5.12
N ASP A 347 1.18 -2.08 4.85
CA ASP A 347 2.59 -1.96 5.26
C ASP A 347 2.76 -1.41 6.68
N ASN A 348 1.67 -1.04 7.37
CA ASN A 348 1.73 -0.33 8.64
C ASN A 348 2.53 -1.07 9.71
N ALA A 349 2.34 -2.39 9.81
CA ALA A 349 3.06 -3.23 10.75
C ALA A 349 4.59 -3.17 10.55
N ARG A 350 5.05 -3.01 9.31
CA ARG A 350 6.48 -2.99 8.97
C ARG A 350 7.14 -1.62 9.17
N ARG A 351 6.37 -0.54 9.19
CA ARG A 351 6.88 0.84 9.37
C ARG A 351 6.59 1.46 10.72
N SER A 352 5.79 0.81 11.57
CA SER A 352 5.44 1.32 12.90
C SER A 352 6.35 0.72 13.97
N ILE A 353 6.65 1.50 14.99
CA ILE A 353 7.50 1.11 16.11
C ILE A 353 6.60 0.74 17.29
N PRO A 354 6.71 -0.49 17.84
CA PRO A 354 5.98 -0.84 19.06
C PRO A 354 6.37 0.12 20.20
N PRO A 355 5.40 0.68 20.96
CA PRO A 355 5.69 1.66 22.01
C PRO A 355 6.74 1.20 23.03
N ALA A 356 6.78 -0.10 23.36
CA ALA A 356 7.77 -0.68 24.26
C ALA A 356 9.23 -0.50 23.78
N GLN A 357 9.46 -0.42 22.46
CA GLN A 357 10.80 -0.23 21.90
C GLN A 357 11.25 1.25 21.95
N LEU A 358 10.34 2.21 22.19
CA LEU A 358 10.67 3.64 22.24
C LEU A 358 11.35 4.05 23.55
N ALA A 359 11.29 3.22 24.60
CA ALA A 359 11.78 3.56 25.93
C ALA A 359 13.23 4.12 25.97
N PRO A 360 14.21 3.55 25.24
CA PRO A 360 15.57 4.10 25.23
C PRO A 360 15.67 5.50 24.62
N LEU A 361 14.81 5.81 23.64
CA LEU A 361 14.74 7.12 23.00
C LEU A 361 14.05 8.12 23.92
N LEU A 362 12.94 7.72 24.57
CA LEU A 362 12.18 8.56 25.49
C LEU A 362 12.94 8.90 26.78
N ALA A 363 13.97 8.13 27.15
CA ALA A 363 14.81 8.37 28.31
C ALA A 363 15.86 9.49 28.11
N LEU A 364 15.97 10.06 26.91
CA LEU A 364 16.89 11.17 26.64
C LEU A 364 16.44 12.45 27.35
N PRO A 365 17.38 13.35 27.73
CA PRO A 365 17.07 14.64 28.33
C PRO A 365 16.55 15.64 27.28
N VAL A 366 15.44 15.29 26.62
CA VAL A 366 14.75 16.14 25.64
C VAL A 366 13.29 16.25 26.03
N GLN A 367 12.64 17.35 25.65
CA GLN A 367 11.20 17.51 25.86
C GLN A 367 10.46 16.93 24.66
N TRP A 368 9.81 15.79 24.85
CA TRP A 368 9.06 15.13 23.79
C TRP A 368 7.67 15.75 23.58
N VAL A 369 7.29 15.90 22.31
CA VAL A 369 5.95 16.29 21.86
C VAL A 369 5.43 15.22 20.89
N SER A 370 4.30 14.61 21.18
CA SER A 370 3.60 13.69 20.29
C SER A 370 3.09 14.44 19.07
N LEU A 371 3.39 13.88 17.91
CA LEU A 371 2.84 14.26 16.60
C LEU A 371 1.90 13.16 16.07
N GLN A 372 1.53 12.20 16.92
CA GLN A 372 0.60 11.13 16.61
C GLN A 372 -0.83 11.53 16.95
N LYS A 373 -1.59 11.99 15.95
CA LYS A 373 -2.98 12.43 16.14
C LYS A 373 -3.91 11.25 16.48
N GLY A 374 -4.77 11.43 17.48
CA GLY A 374 -5.81 10.47 17.86
C GLY A 374 -5.29 9.20 18.55
N VAL A 375 -4.05 9.20 19.05
CA VAL A 375 -3.45 8.10 19.78
C VAL A 375 -2.89 8.63 21.09
N SER A 376 -3.08 7.90 22.19
CA SER A 376 -2.53 8.29 23.48
C SER A 376 -1.00 8.39 23.42
N ALA A 377 -0.47 9.53 23.84
CA ALA A 377 0.96 9.75 23.93
C ALA A 377 1.60 8.88 25.04
N PRO A 378 2.84 8.39 24.84
CA PRO A 378 3.59 7.73 25.91
C PRO A 378 3.76 8.62 27.15
N ALA A 379 3.98 8.02 28.32
CA ALA A 379 4.22 8.78 29.55
C ALA A 379 5.44 9.72 29.39
N GLY A 380 5.29 10.97 29.83
CA GLY A 380 6.31 12.01 29.70
C GLY A 380 6.36 12.73 28.34
N VAL A 381 5.50 12.34 27.39
CA VAL A 381 5.37 12.99 26.08
C VAL A 381 4.17 13.94 26.07
N LEU A 382 4.39 15.22 25.74
CA LEU A 382 3.32 16.21 25.62
C LEU A 382 2.45 15.91 24.39
N ASN A 383 1.13 16.05 24.48
CA ASN A 383 0.24 15.73 23.36
C ASN A 383 -0.39 16.98 22.74
N TRP A 384 0.41 17.78 22.05
CA TRP A 384 -0.05 19.04 21.45
C TRP A 384 -0.76 18.86 20.11
N VAL A 385 -0.45 17.79 19.36
CA VAL A 385 -1.03 17.57 18.02
C VAL A 385 -2.54 17.34 18.03
N ASP A 386 -3.11 16.87 19.14
CA ASP A 386 -4.56 16.69 19.28
C ASP A 386 -5.31 18.03 19.38
N GLU A 387 -4.60 19.12 19.69
CA GLU A 387 -5.15 20.47 19.65
C GLU A 387 -5.13 21.05 18.22
N CYS A 388 -4.34 20.47 17.31
CA CYS A 388 -4.24 20.96 15.93
C CYS A 388 -5.52 20.67 15.14
N ALA A 389 -6.11 21.69 14.54
CA ALA A 389 -7.33 21.53 13.73
C ALA A 389 -7.04 20.79 12.41
N ASP A 390 -6.02 21.23 11.67
CA ASP A 390 -5.67 20.77 10.33
C ASP A 390 -4.15 20.73 10.09
N PHE A 391 -3.71 20.56 8.84
CA PHE A 391 -2.28 20.55 8.52
C PHE A 391 -1.64 21.94 8.52
N ALA A 392 -2.41 23.04 8.44
CA ALA A 392 -1.86 24.38 8.56
C ALA A 392 -1.43 24.65 10.01
N ASP A 393 -2.26 24.24 10.96
CA ASP A 393 -1.98 24.27 12.39
C ASP A 393 -0.86 23.27 12.77
N THR A 394 -0.90 22.06 12.21
CA THR A 394 0.18 21.08 12.40
C THR A 394 1.50 21.62 11.86
N ALA A 395 1.51 22.32 10.72
CA ALA A 395 2.72 22.96 10.18
C ALA A 395 3.30 23.99 11.16
N ALA A 396 2.43 24.83 11.72
CA ALA A 396 2.80 25.83 12.72
C ALA A 396 3.35 25.21 14.02
N LEU A 397 2.78 24.09 14.46
CA LEU A 397 3.33 23.32 15.57
C LEU A 397 4.76 22.85 15.24
N LEU A 398 4.98 22.29 14.05
CA LEU A 398 6.30 21.78 13.65
C LEU A 398 7.37 22.87 13.58
N THR A 399 7.05 24.08 13.14
CA THR A 399 8.04 25.19 13.10
C THR A 399 8.48 25.63 14.50
N ALA A 400 7.71 25.34 15.54
CA ALA A 400 8.07 25.63 16.92
C ALA A 400 9.00 24.59 17.56
N LEU A 401 9.23 23.44 16.92
CA LEU A 401 10.06 22.35 17.43
C LEU A 401 11.51 22.50 16.98
N ASP A 402 12.44 22.01 17.80
CA ASP A 402 13.88 22.00 17.48
C ASP A 402 14.24 20.86 16.50
N GLY A 403 13.38 19.85 16.40
CA GLY A 403 13.49 18.79 15.41
C GLY A 403 12.37 17.76 15.52
N VAL A 404 12.35 16.80 14.58
CA VAL A 404 11.34 15.74 14.51
C VAL A 404 12.01 14.38 14.37
N VAL A 405 11.52 13.40 15.12
CA VAL A 405 11.82 11.97 14.92
C VAL A 405 10.53 11.30 14.48
N THR A 406 10.53 10.65 13.33
CA THR A 406 9.29 10.10 12.77
C THR A 406 9.52 8.87 11.91
N VAL A 407 8.50 8.02 11.79
CA VAL A 407 8.41 6.99 10.75
C VAL A 407 7.78 7.57 9.47
N CYS A 408 7.75 6.80 8.38
CA CYS A 408 7.19 7.25 7.10
C CYS A 408 5.66 7.53 7.19
N THR A 409 5.30 8.78 7.51
CA THR A 409 3.93 9.29 7.70
C THR A 409 3.77 10.65 7.05
N SER A 410 2.58 11.27 7.10
CA SER A 410 2.44 12.67 6.67
C SER A 410 3.36 13.64 7.41
N VAL A 411 3.77 13.32 8.64
CA VAL A 411 4.64 14.17 9.47
C VAL A 411 6.03 14.33 8.84
N VAL A 412 6.65 13.25 8.32
CA VAL A 412 7.98 13.39 7.70
C VAL A 412 7.93 14.30 6.46
N HIS A 413 6.86 14.20 5.69
CA HIS A 413 6.68 15.02 4.49
C HIS A 413 6.39 16.47 4.83
N LEU A 414 5.57 16.73 5.86
CA LEU A 414 5.29 18.10 6.32
C LEU A 414 6.55 18.76 6.91
N ALA A 415 7.25 18.06 7.81
CA ALA A 415 8.48 18.54 8.43
C ALA A 415 9.57 18.82 7.39
N GLY A 416 9.76 17.90 6.44
CA GLY A 416 10.69 18.06 5.32
C GLY A 416 10.32 19.26 4.43
N ALA A 417 9.04 19.43 4.11
CA ALA A 417 8.58 20.55 3.28
C ALA A 417 8.73 21.92 3.95
N LEU A 418 8.73 21.97 5.29
CA LEU A 418 8.98 23.16 6.11
C LEU A 418 10.48 23.40 6.38
N GLY A 419 11.35 22.44 6.03
CA GLY A 419 12.78 22.51 6.35
C GLY A 419 13.12 22.24 7.81
N VAL A 420 12.19 21.66 8.58
CA VAL A 420 12.44 21.30 9.99
C VAL A 420 13.42 20.12 10.05
N PRO A 421 14.50 20.19 10.86
CA PRO A 421 15.44 19.09 11.03
C PRO A 421 14.72 17.80 11.44
N THR A 422 14.88 16.74 10.64
CA THR A 422 14.07 15.52 10.78
C THR A 422 14.92 14.26 10.68
N LEU A 423 14.73 13.34 11.63
CA LEU A 423 15.21 11.97 11.55
C LEU A 423 14.06 11.05 11.17
N LEU A 424 14.14 10.47 9.98
CA LEU A 424 13.24 9.42 9.51
C LEU A 424 13.74 8.05 9.96
N LEU A 425 12.97 7.37 10.80
CA LEU A 425 13.15 5.95 11.13
C LEU A 425 12.49 5.12 10.01
N SER A 426 13.31 4.55 9.13
CA SER A 426 12.85 3.86 7.92
C SER A 426 12.93 2.34 8.03
N ARG A 427 11.95 1.67 7.43
CA ARG A 427 11.85 0.21 7.33
C ARG A 427 12.92 -0.38 6.42
N LYS A 428 13.28 -1.66 6.64
CA LYS A 428 14.35 -2.34 5.89
C LYS A 428 14.08 -2.41 4.38
N ASP A 429 12.85 -2.75 4.00
CA ASP A 429 12.48 -2.97 2.60
C ASP A 429 12.41 -1.69 1.74
N ALA A 430 12.62 -0.54 2.39
CA ALA A 430 12.59 0.80 1.85
C ALA A 430 11.23 1.18 1.22
N ASP A 431 10.96 2.48 1.20
CA ASP A 431 9.98 3.06 0.28
C ASP A 431 10.76 3.73 -0.84
N TRP A 432 10.20 3.75 -2.06
CA TRP A 432 10.89 4.35 -3.21
C TRP A 432 11.25 5.82 -2.97
N ARG A 433 10.52 6.52 -2.10
CA ARG A 433 10.82 7.91 -1.70
C ARG A 433 12.13 8.05 -0.93
N TRP A 434 12.57 7.01 -0.24
CA TRP A 434 13.70 7.09 0.71
C TRP A 434 14.96 6.39 0.22
N GLY A 435 14.94 5.79 -0.97
CA GLY A 435 16.10 5.12 -1.55
C GLY A 435 16.62 3.94 -0.71
N LEU A 436 17.75 3.37 -1.16
CA LEU A 436 18.35 2.17 -0.57
C LEU A 436 19.57 2.45 0.32
N THR A 437 20.42 3.38 -0.07
CA THR A 437 21.76 3.55 0.52
C THR A 437 21.90 4.84 1.30
N ASP A 438 21.18 5.87 0.89
CA ASP A 438 21.52 7.22 1.31
C ASP A 438 20.94 7.52 2.69
N VAL A 439 21.77 8.17 3.50
CA VAL A 439 21.39 8.71 4.82
C VAL A 439 20.75 10.08 4.65
N GLN A 440 21.02 10.80 3.56
CA GLN A 440 20.36 12.07 3.24
C GLN A 440 19.21 11.82 2.28
N SER A 441 18.04 12.44 2.51
CA SER A 441 16.92 12.33 1.59
C SER A 441 17.16 13.12 0.29
N HIS A 442 16.86 12.52 -0.86
CA HIS A 442 16.77 13.25 -2.13
C HIS A 442 15.60 14.24 -2.19
N TRP A 443 14.58 14.05 -1.34
CA TRP A 443 13.36 14.85 -1.39
C TRP A 443 13.40 16.05 -0.46
N TYR A 444 14.24 16.03 0.57
CA TYR A 444 14.27 17.03 1.62
C TYR A 444 15.68 17.20 2.20
N ASP A 445 16.23 18.41 2.13
CA ASP A 445 17.55 18.73 2.70
C ASP A 445 17.59 18.57 4.23
N SER A 446 16.44 18.75 4.89
CA SER A 446 16.33 18.65 6.35
C SER A 446 16.12 17.23 6.88
N VAL A 447 15.94 16.23 6.02
CA VAL A 447 15.60 14.85 6.42
C VAL A 447 16.81 13.91 6.30
N ARG A 448 17.20 13.33 7.44
CA ARG A 448 18.15 12.21 7.51
C ARG A 448 17.42 10.89 7.76
N ILE A 449 17.88 9.83 7.12
CA ILE A 449 17.24 8.51 7.07
C ILE A 449 18.06 7.53 7.90
N LEU A 450 17.43 6.92 8.90
CA LEU A 450 17.99 5.89 9.77
C LEU A 450 17.22 4.59 9.53
N ARG A 451 17.87 3.63 8.90
CA ARG A 451 17.20 2.43 8.36
C ARG A 451 17.38 1.21 9.27
N GLN A 452 16.31 0.42 9.40
CA GLN A 452 16.37 -0.93 9.98
C GLN A 452 17.40 -1.80 9.25
N GLN A 453 18.13 -2.61 10.01
CA GLN A 453 19.07 -3.62 9.46
C GLN A 453 18.39 -4.98 9.25
N GLU A 454 17.40 -5.28 10.10
CA GLU A 454 16.57 -6.48 10.05
C GLU A 454 15.10 -6.08 10.10
N LEU A 455 14.24 -6.83 9.39
CA LEU A 455 12.80 -6.55 9.36
C LEU A 455 12.23 -6.57 10.79
N GLY A 456 11.51 -5.52 11.16
CA GLY A 456 10.86 -5.41 12.47
C GLY A 456 11.79 -5.05 13.63
N GLN A 457 13.11 -4.97 13.42
CA GLN A 457 14.08 -4.64 14.47
C GLN A 457 14.43 -3.14 14.44
N TRP A 458 13.88 -2.38 15.40
CA TRP A 458 14.09 -0.93 15.48
C TRP A 458 15.22 -0.49 16.41
N SER A 459 15.86 -1.42 17.13
CA SER A 459 16.92 -1.10 18.10
C SER A 459 18.07 -0.28 17.51
N ALA A 460 18.59 -0.68 16.35
CA ALA A 460 19.67 0.02 15.65
C ALA A 460 19.31 1.46 15.21
N PRO A 461 18.23 1.70 14.44
CA PRO A 461 17.88 3.07 14.04
C PRO A 461 17.49 3.95 15.24
N LEU A 462 16.88 3.39 16.29
CA LEU A 462 16.59 4.14 17.53
C LEU A 462 17.88 4.54 18.27
N ALA A 463 18.88 3.66 18.33
CA ALA A 463 20.17 3.98 18.93
C ALA A 463 20.91 5.09 18.15
N GLN A 464 20.87 5.04 16.82
CA GLN A 464 21.44 6.09 15.97
C GLN A 464 20.71 7.43 16.16
N ALA A 465 19.38 7.42 16.26
CA ALA A 465 18.62 8.63 16.55
C ALA A 465 18.98 9.21 17.92
N ALA A 466 19.11 8.36 18.94
CA ALA A 466 19.53 8.80 20.27
C ALA A 466 20.95 9.37 20.29
N GLU A 467 21.88 8.79 19.54
CA GLU A 467 23.23 9.33 19.40
C GLU A 467 23.23 10.69 18.71
N PHE A 468 22.43 10.86 17.65
CA PHE A 468 22.29 12.14 16.95
C PHE A 468 21.75 13.23 17.87
N LEU A 469 20.69 12.93 18.64
CA LEU A 469 20.07 13.89 19.56
C LEU A 469 20.96 14.27 20.75
N ARG A 470 21.91 13.41 21.16
CA ARG A 470 22.88 13.74 22.23
C ARG A 470 24.02 14.64 21.79
N ARG A 471 24.28 14.73 20.47
CA ARG A 471 25.39 15.51 19.90
C ARG A 471 24.98 16.95 19.55
N GLN A 472 23.68 17.24 19.60
CA GLN A 472 23.14 18.61 19.53
C GLN A 472 23.05 19.18 20.93
#